data_AF-A0A443SIH9-F1
#
_entry.id   AF-A0A443SIH9-F1
#
_cell.length_a   1.000
_cell.length_b   1.000
_cell.length_c   1.000
_cell.angle_alpha   90.00
_cell.angle_beta   90.00
_cell.angle_gamma   90.00
#
_symmetry.space_group_name_H-M   'P 1'
#
loop_
_entity.id
_entity.type
_entity.pdbx_description
1 polymer ?
#
loop_
_entity_poly.entity_id
_entity_poly.type
_entity_poly.pdbx_seq_one_letter_code
_entity_poly.pdbx_strand_id
1 'polypeptide(L)'
;MDCQRTPISVLQDHCTRLGFVVDYQLMSVEGYVHAPTFAYRVKVGDDITATATGQSKKKAKHAAALIALKMLADKVNIPVAERGDLNISIAQFVGSEAQQKKEEEDIKSSSSDNPVGKLQEHCMKKRWPPPQYDKCQESGLPHERTFTMICELSNMDLSVYGSGRSKKIAKRMAAQEMLQLLETKKLYDPNTNNQFWCDIDTNIIQFDEHMENDLTYYEKLLEFAKKTECCIEFVELDTENENDCRCLMHLMKQDKRQIGIPLMSCYGKSGTMEDAKKEAIRQAMLFMPLMKAACPPSNNISYRFAEKALFATTLGLPIE
;
A
#
# COMPACT_ATOMS: atom_id res chain seq x y z
N MET A 1 24.97 6.01 -29.40
CA MET A 1 24.04 5.04 -28.79
C MET A 1 24.82 4.30 -27.72
N ASP A 2 24.84 4.83 -26.50
CA ASP A 2 25.68 4.29 -25.43
C ASP A 2 25.04 3.03 -24.85
N CYS A 3 25.53 1.88 -25.29
CA CYS A 3 25.19 0.59 -24.70
C CYS A 3 25.71 0.59 -23.26
N GLN A 4 24.81 0.60 -22.28
CA GLN A 4 25.16 0.51 -20.86
C GLN A 4 26.13 -0.68 -20.67
N ARG A 5 27.36 -0.39 -20.26
CA ARG A 5 28.40 -1.40 -20.03
C ARG A 5 27.93 -2.30 -18.89
N THR A 6 27.66 -3.57 -19.20
CA THR A 6 27.15 -4.54 -18.22
C THR A 6 28.24 -5.52 -17.79
N PRO A 7 28.17 -6.11 -16.59
CA PRO A 7 29.06 -7.20 -16.20
C PRO A 7 29.14 -8.34 -17.23
N ILE A 8 28.03 -8.62 -17.92
CA ILE A 8 27.95 -9.64 -18.97
C ILE A 8 28.75 -9.21 -20.20
N SER A 9 28.56 -7.98 -20.69
CA SER A 9 29.31 -7.49 -21.85
C SER A 9 30.80 -7.38 -21.54
N VAL A 10 31.18 -6.93 -20.34
CA VAL A 10 32.59 -6.85 -19.92
C VAL A 10 33.24 -8.24 -19.87
N LEU A 11 32.54 -9.24 -19.32
CA LEU A 11 33.02 -10.62 -19.31
C LEU A 11 33.17 -11.16 -20.74
N GLN A 12 32.16 -10.98 -21.58
CA GLN A 12 32.17 -11.45 -22.96
C GLN A 12 33.33 -10.85 -23.76
N ASP A 13 33.51 -9.52 -23.70
CA ASP A 13 34.55 -8.81 -24.43
C ASP A 13 35.95 -9.26 -23.99
N HIS A 14 36.15 -9.40 -22.67
CA HIS A 14 37.43 -9.83 -22.11
C HIS A 14 37.76 -11.28 -22.50
N CYS A 15 36.78 -12.19 -22.42
CA CYS A 15 37.00 -13.59 -22.78
C CYS A 15 37.24 -13.77 -24.28
N THR A 16 36.53 -13.02 -25.12
CA THR A 16 36.69 -13.06 -26.58
C THR A 16 38.10 -12.63 -27.00
N ARG A 17 38.68 -11.60 -26.35
CA ARG A 17 40.08 -11.20 -26.60
C ARG A 17 41.10 -12.27 -26.21
N LEU A 18 40.83 -13.01 -25.15
CA LEU A 18 41.68 -14.10 -24.67
C LEU A 18 41.45 -15.43 -25.40
N GLY A 19 40.49 -15.48 -26.35
CA GLY A 19 40.15 -16.69 -27.09
C GLY A 19 39.31 -17.70 -26.29
N PHE A 20 38.70 -17.29 -25.18
CA PHE A 20 37.81 -18.15 -24.37
C PHE A 20 36.35 -17.98 -24.79
N VAL A 21 35.62 -19.10 -24.82
CA VAL A 21 34.16 -19.11 -25.02
C VAL A 21 33.47 -18.99 -23.66
N VAL A 22 32.46 -18.11 -23.59
CA VAL A 22 31.61 -17.92 -22.41
C VAL A 22 30.26 -18.55 -22.67
N ASP A 23 29.85 -19.47 -21.79
CA ASP A 23 28.53 -20.11 -21.83
C ASP A 23 27.74 -19.83 -20.56
N TYR A 24 26.44 -19.55 -20.71
CA TYR A 24 25.53 -19.22 -19.61
C TYR A 24 24.39 -20.25 -19.55
N GLN A 25 24.35 -21.01 -18.47
CA GLN A 25 23.33 -22.03 -18.22
C GLN A 25 22.41 -21.61 -17.07
N LEU A 26 21.09 -21.69 -17.31
CA LEU A 26 20.10 -21.60 -16.24
C LEU A 26 20.06 -22.94 -15.49
N MET A 27 20.38 -22.93 -14.21
CA MET A 27 20.47 -24.13 -13.37
C MET A 27 19.13 -24.45 -12.72
N SER A 28 18.51 -23.48 -12.06
CA SER A 28 17.22 -23.67 -11.41
C SER A 28 16.40 -22.39 -11.34
N VAL A 29 15.09 -22.58 -11.20
CA VAL A 29 14.10 -21.55 -10.87
C VAL A 29 13.34 -22.07 -9.66
N GLU A 30 13.56 -21.45 -8.51
CA GLU A 30 13.02 -21.87 -7.22
C GLU A 30 12.31 -20.69 -6.54
N GLY A 31 11.57 -20.94 -5.46
CA GLY A 31 10.87 -19.90 -4.70
C GLY A 31 9.43 -19.63 -5.17
N TYR A 32 8.77 -18.68 -4.51
CA TYR A 32 7.37 -18.38 -4.73
C TYR A 32 7.15 -17.56 -6.01
N VAL A 33 5.93 -17.60 -6.57
CA VAL A 33 5.56 -16.80 -7.76
C VAL A 33 5.81 -15.29 -7.53
N HIS A 34 5.63 -14.83 -6.30
CA HIS A 34 5.87 -13.43 -5.91
C HIS A 34 7.33 -13.14 -5.49
N ALA A 35 8.17 -14.18 -5.37
CA ALA A 35 9.58 -14.09 -4.98
C ALA A 35 10.43 -15.23 -5.60
N PRO A 36 10.56 -15.27 -6.94
CA PRO A 36 11.32 -16.33 -7.61
C PRO A 36 12.83 -16.07 -7.51
N THR A 37 13.59 -17.14 -7.27
CA THR A 37 15.05 -17.20 -7.25
C THR A 37 15.53 -17.97 -8.47
N PHE A 38 16.37 -17.33 -9.29
CA PHE A 38 16.97 -17.93 -10.47
C PHE A 38 18.45 -18.20 -10.18
N ALA A 39 18.91 -19.42 -10.45
CA ALA A 39 20.33 -19.78 -10.36
C ALA A 39 20.93 -19.86 -11.77
N TYR A 40 22.00 -19.12 -12.01
CA TYR A 40 22.76 -19.16 -13.26
C TYR A 40 24.18 -19.61 -13.02
N ARG A 41 24.66 -20.46 -13.91
CA ARG A 41 26.06 -20.84 -14.03
C ARG A 41 26.65 -20.18 -15.28
N VAL A 42 27.84 -19.63 -15.14
CA VAL A 42 28.67 -19.19 -16.26
C VAL A 42 29.93 -20.04 -16.32
N LYS A 43 30.25 -20.57 -17.50
CA LYS A 43 31.49 -21.29 -17.79
C LYS A 43 32.33 -20.46 -18.75
N VAL A 44 33.59 -20.24 -18.43
CA VAL A 44 34.55 -19.51 -19.27
C VAL A 44 35.71 -20.46 -19.57
N GLY A 45 35.85 -20.86 -20.84
CA GLY A 45 36.79 -21.91 -21.23
C GLY A 45 36.53 -23.22 -20.47
N ASP A 46 37.60 -23.91 -20.06
CA ASP A 46 37.50 -25.14 -19.25
C ASP A 46 37.83 -24.93 -17.77
N ASP A 47 38.46 -23.81 -17.41
CA ASP A 47 39.06 -23.65 -16.08
C ASP A 47 38.28 -22.74 -15.13
N ILE A 48 37.20 -22.09 -15.57
CA ILE A 48 36.44 -21.14 -14.75
C ILE A 48 34.95 -21.44 -14.86
N THR A 49 34.36 -21.75 -13.70
CA THR A 49 32.93 -21.92 -13.54
C THR A 49 32.47 -21.13 -12.34
N ALA A 50 31.53 -20.20 -12.55
CA ALA A 50 30.93 -19.43 -11.47
C ALA A 50 29.41 -19.66 -11.45
N THR A 51 28.84 -19.75 -10.26
CA THR A 51 27.39 -19.89 -10.08
C THR A 51 26.89 -18.78 -9.16
N ALA A 52 25.78 -18.14 -9.52
CA ALA A 52 25.15 -17.12 -8.70
C ALA A 52 23.63 -17.19 -8.80
N THR A 53 22.96 -16.64 -7.78
CA THR A 53 21.50 -16.55 -7.72
C THR A 53 21.02 -15.10 -7.84
N GLY A 54 19.76 -14.90 -8.22
CA GLY A 54 19.14 -13.58 -8.22
C GLY A 54 17.62 -13.64 -8.39
N GLN A 55 16.93 -12.56 -8.01
CA GLN A 55 15.45 -12.46 -8.08
C GLN A 55 14.89 -12.34 -9.50
N SER A 56 15.75 -12.33 -10.52
CA SER A 56 15.35 -12.35 -11.93
C SER A 56 16.44 -13.03 -12.76
N LYS A 57 16.08 -13.58 -13.94
CA LYS A 57 17.05 -14.14 -14.89
C LYS A 57 18.16 -13.14 -15.23
N LYS A 58 17.82 -11.86 -15.36
CA LYS A 58 18.79 -10.78 -15.63
C LYS A 58 19.73 -10.57 -14.44
N LYS A 59 19.22 -10.39 -13.21
CA LYS A 59 20.06 -10.20 -12.01
C LYS A 59 20.97 -11.41 -11.76
N ALA A 60 20.44 -12.63 -11.89
CA ALA A 60 21.21 -13.86 -11.70
C ALA A 60 22.36 -14.02 -12.72
N LYS A 61 22.12 -13.72 -14.01
CA LYS A 61 23.17 -13.71 -15.05
C LYS A 61 24.27 -12.68 -14.77
N HIS A 62 23.90 -11.47 -14.34
CA HIS A 62 24.87 -10.42 -14.00
C HIS A 62 25.72 -10.81 -12.79
N ALA A 63 25.09 -11.34 -11.73
CA ALA A 63 25.80 -11.82 -10.55
C ALA A 63 26.77 -12.96 -10.89
N ALA A 64 26.37 -13.90 -11.75
CA ALA A 64 27.25 -14.99 -12.19
C ALA A 64 28.44 -14.45 -13.00
N ALA A 65 28.20 -13.48 -13.89
CA ALA A 65 29.25 -12.83 -14.67
C ALA A 65 30.24 -12.06 -13.78
N LEU A 66 29.78 -11.40 -12.72
CA LEU A 66 30.64 -10.69 -11.76
C LEU A 66 31.59 -11.64 -11.02
N ILE A 67 31.09 -12.80 -10.59
CA ILE A 67 31.93 -13.81 -9.91
C ILE A 67 32.97 -14.36 -10.88
N ALA A 68 32.59 -14.64 -12.13
CA ALA A 68 33.53 -15.09 -13.16
C ALA A 68 34.61 -14.04 -13.48
N LEU A 69 34.25 -12.75 -13.54
CA LEU A 69 35.21 -11.66 -13.72
C LEU A 69 36.22 -11.58 -12.56
N LYS A 70 35.77 -11.78 -11.32
CA LYS A 70 36.66 -11.84 -10.14
C LYS A 70 37.62 -13.04 -10.23
N MET A 71 37.09 -14.23 -10.54
CA MET A 71 37.90 -15.43 -10.72
C MET A 71 38.92 -15.31 -11.86
N LEU A 72 38.56 -14.60 -12.93
CA LEU A 72 39.49 -14.27 -14.02
C LEU A 72 40.60 -13.32 -13.55
N ALA A 73 40.27 -12.27 -12.81
CA ALA A 73 41.23 -11.29 -12.31
C ALA A 73 42.29 -11.92 -11.37
N ASP A 74 41.90 -12.95 -10.61
CA ASP A 74 42.78 -13.66 -9.69
C ASP A 74 43.78 -14.61 -10.39
N LYS A 75 43.51 -15.01 -11.65
CA LYS A 75 44.44 -15.89 -12.39
C LYS A 75 45.65 -15.10 -12.92
N VAL A 76 46.83 -15.68 -12.72
CA VAL A 76 48.14 -15.05 -12.95
C VAL A 76 48.45 -14.77 -14.44
N ASN A 77 47.65 -15.28 -15.37
CA ASN A 77 47.91 -15.26 -16.82
C ASN A 77 47.39 -14.02 -17.59
N ILE A 78 47.05 -12.92 -16.89
CA ILE A 78 46.58 -11.67 -17.51
C ILE A 78 47.68 -10.60 -17.36
N PRO A 79 48.06 -9.89 -18.44
CA PRO A 79 49.03 -8.80 -18.37
C PRO A 79 48.60 -7.72 -17.38
N VAL A 80 49.56 -7.22 -16.58
CA VAL A 80 49.33 -6.34 -15.41
C VAL A 80 48.52 -5.07 -15.76
N ALA A 81 48.65 -4.56 -16.99
CA ALA A 81 47.89 -3.40 -17.47
C ALA A 81 46.38 -3.67 -17.60
N GLU A 82 45.97 -4.85 -18.05
CA GLU A 82 44.55 -5.20 -18.24
C GLU A 82 43.87 -5.57 -16.91
N ARG A 83 44.66 -5.98 -15.91
CA ARG A 83 44.17 -6.34 -14.56
C ARG A 83 43.66 -5.11 -13.79
N GLY A 84 44.21 -3.92 -14.05
CA GLY A 84 43.79 -2.65 -13.44
C GLY A 84 42.40 -2.21 -13.90
N ASP A 85 42.16 -2.21 -15.21
CA ASP A 85 40.88 -1.80 -15.81
C ASP A 85 39.73 -2.74 -15.43
N LEU A 86 40.02 -4.03 -15.27
CA LEU A 86 39.06 -5.02 -14.78
C LEU A 86 38.65 -4.74 -13.34
N ASN A 87 39.62 -4.49 -12.45
CA ASN A 87 39.35 -4.24 -11.04
C ASN A 87 38.55 -2.94 -10.82
N ILE A 88 38.80 -1.89 -11.60
CA ILE A 88 38.00 -0.65 -11.57
C ILE A 88 36.56 -0.93 -12.00
N SER A 89 36.36 -1.68 -13.08
CA SER A 89 35.03 -2.05 -13.57
C SER A 89 34.27 -2.90 -12.54
N ILE A 90 34.94 -3.88 -11.92
CA ILE A 90 34.36 -4.73 -10.86
C ILE A 90 33.95 -3.88 -9.65
N ALA A 91 34.80 -2.96 -9.20
CA ALA A 91 34.50 -2.08 -8.07
C ALA A 91 33.27 -1.20 -8.33
N GLN A 92 33.14 -0.67 -9.55
CA GLN A 92 31.96 0.11 -9.95
C GLN A 92 30.67 -0.72 -9.90
N PHE A 93 30.69 -1.95 -10.41
CA PHE A 93 29.49 -2.81 -10.39
C PHE A 93 29.10 -3.25 -8.98
N VAL A 94 30.06 -3.59 -8.14
CA VAL A 94 29.82 -4.03 -6.75
C VAL A 94 29.26 -2.89 -5.89
N GLY A 95 29.72 -1.65 -6.08
CA GLY A 95 29.19 -0.47 -5.38
C GLY A 95 27.71 -0.20 -5.68
N SER A 96 27.30 -0.36 -6.94
CA SER A 96 25.90 -0.17 -7.36
C SER A 96 24.94 -1.26 -6.85
N GLU A 97 25.38 -2.52 -6.72
CA GLU A 97 24.52 -3.62 -6.24
C GLU A 97 24.29 -3.59 -4.72
N ALA A 98 25.30 -3.21 -3.93
CA ALA A 98 25.20 -3.15 -2.48
C ALA A 98 24.24 -2.04 -1.99
N GLN A 99 24.18 -0.91 -2.71
CA GLN A 99 23.25 0.17 -2.42
C GLN A 99 21.81 -0.12 -2.86
N GLN A 100 21.60 -0.83 -3.98
CA GLN A 100 20.26 -1.20 -4.45
C GLN A 100 19.60 -2.28 -3.57
N LYS A 101 20.38 -3.20 -2.98
CA LYS A 101 19.87 -4.25 -2.10
C LYS A 101 19.27 -3.71 -0.78
N LYS A 102 19.89 -2.71 -0.16
CA LYS A 102 19.42 -2.15 1.12
C LYS A 102 18.07 -1.45 1.01
N GLU A 103 17.80 -0.71 -0.08
CA GLU A 103 16.56 0.07 -0.22
C GLU A 103 15.38 -0.74 -0.80
N GLU A 104 15.61 -1.76 -1.65
CA GLU A 104 14.53 -2.62 -2.19
C GLU A 104 13.96 -3.61 -1.15
N GLU A 105 14.76 -4.03 -0.16
CA GLU A 105 14.33 -4.95 0.90
C GLU A 105 13.43 -4.27 1.95
N ASP A 106 13.72 -3.02 2.35
CA ASP A 106 12.86 -2.21 3.25
C ASP A 106 11.49 -1.85 2.62
N ILE A 107 11.44 -1.76 1.29
CA ILE A 107 10.22 -1.45 0.51
C ILE A 107 9.26 -2.65 0.40
N LYS A 108 9.77 -3.88 0.53
CA LYS A 108 8.99 -5.13 0.44
C LYS A 108 8.59 -5.70 1.80
N SER A 109 9.34 -5.43 2.87
CA SER A 109 9.07 -5.95 4.21
C SER A 109 7.91 -5.25 4.94
N SER A 110 7.48 -4.07 4.48
CA SER A 110 6.36 -3.30 5.03
C SER A 110 5.18 -3.22 4.06
N SER A 111 4.53 -4.35 3.78
CA SER A 111 3.23 -4.38 3.09
C SER A 111 2.11 -3.67 3.87
N SER A 112 2.38 -3.22 5.09
CA SER A 112 1.47 -2.48 5.98
C SER A 112 1.56 -0.95 5.88
N ASP A 113 2.52 -0.37 5.15
CA ASP A 113 2.67 1.09 5.06
C ASP A 113 2.82 1.59 3.60
N ASN A 114 1.69 1.64 2.89
CA ASN A 114 1.60 2.22 1.56
C ASN A 114 1.06 3.66 1.64
N PRO A 115 1.93 4.70 1.75
CA PRO A 115 1.47 6.08 1.92
C PRO A 115 0.69 6.61 0.71
N VAL A 116 0.97 6.10 -0.50
CA VAL A 116 0.19 6.42 -1.71
C VAL A 116 -1.26 5.99 -1.55
N GLY A 117 -1.48 4.77 -1.04
CA GLY A 117 -2.81 4.24 -0.76
C GLY A 117 -3.50 5.01 0.36
N LYS A 118 -2.80 5.25 1.48
CA LYS A 118 -3.32 6.01 2.62
C LYS A 118 -3.77 7.43 2.23
N LEU A 119 -2.97 8.14 1.44
CA LEU A 119 -3.31 9.47 0.95
C LEU A 119 -4.54 9.45 0.03
N GLN A 120 -4.59 8.48 -0.90
CA GLN A 120 -5.75 8.33 -1.79
C GLN A 120 -7.02 8.02 -1.00
N GLU A 121 -6.96 7.11 -0.03
CA GLU A 121 -8.08 6.79 0.86
C GLU A 121 -8.52 8.02 1.67
N HIS A 122 -7.58 8.81 2.18
CA HIS A 122 -7.89 10.04 2.89
C HIS A 122 -8.63 11.05 1.99
N CYS A 123 -8.16 11.24 0.75
CA CYS A 123 -8.83 12.11 -0.22
C CYS A 123 -10.25 11.62 -0.50
N MET A 124 -10.42 10.32 -0.77
CA MET A 124 -11.74 9.72 -0.97
C MET A 124 -12.67 9.92 0.23
N LYS A 125 -12.15 9.68 1.44
CA LYS A 125 -12.90 9.87 2.71
C LYS A 125 -13.40 11.31 2.84
N LYS A 126 -12.54 12.30 2.57
CA LYS A 126 -12.93 13.72 2.63
C LYS A 126 -13.70 14.21 1.39
N ARG A 127 -14.07 13.32 0.46
CA ARG A 127 -14.69 13.64 -0.84
C ARG A 127 -13.86 14.63 -1.66
N TRP A 128 -12.54 14.58 -1.51
CA TRP A 128 -11.61 15.38 -2.27
C TRP A 128 -11.27 14.68 -3.59
N PRO A 129 -10.92 15.44 -4.64
CA PRO A 129 -10.35 14.88 -5.85
C PRO A 129 -9.14 13.99 -5.52
N PRO A 130 -8.89 12.93 -6.30
CA PRO A 130 -7.73 12.07 -6.07
C PRO A 130 -6.43 12.86 -6.23
N PRO A 131 -5.38 12.52 -5.45
CA PRO A 131 -4.08 13.20 -5.54
C PRO A 131 -3.50 13.03 -6.94
N GLN A 132 -3.09 14.15 -7.54
CA GLN A 132 -2.45 14.16 -8.85
C GLN A 132 -0.94 14.03 -8.68
N TYR A 133 -0.32 13.27 -9.59
CA TYR A 133 1.12 13.04 -9.59
C TYR A 133 1.68 13.46 -10.94
N ASP A 134 2.41 14.56 -10.95
CA ASP A 134 2.98 15.11 -12.16
C ASP A 134 4.30 14.45 -12.53
N LYS A 135 4.55 14.37 -13.84
CA LYS A 135 5.59 13.49 -14.40
C LYS A 135 6.97 13.84 -13.87
N CYS A 136 7.71 12.79 -13.50
CA CYS A 136 8.99 12.89 -12.84
C CYS A 136 10.01 13.75 -13.61
N GLN A 137 10.64 14.68 -12.89
CA GLN A 137 11.93 15.22 -13.30
C GLN A 137 13.02 14.21 -12.97
N GLU A 138 13.98 14.09 -13.87
CA GLU A 138 15.11 13.18 -13.73
C GLU A 138 16.38 14.00 -13.70
N SER A 139 17.18 13.80 -12.65
CA SER A 139 18.43 14.53 -12.43
C SER A 139 19.53 13.55 -11.98
N GLY A 140 20.78 14.01 -12.03
CA GLY A 140 21.94 13.22 -11.63
C GLY A 140 22.54 12.37 -12.75
N LEU A 141 23.69 11.77 -12.45
CA LEU A 141 24.43 10.93 -13.39
C LEU A 141 23.71 9.59 -13.63
N PRO A 142 23.97 8.87 -14.72
CA PRO A 142 23.33 7.57 -14.98
C PRO A 142 23.44 6.55 -13.83
N HIS A 143 24.51 6.63 -13.04
CA HIS A 143 24.77 5.78 -11.86
C HIS A 143 24.26 6.38 -10.54
N GLU A 144 23.78 7.63 -10.55
CA GLU A 144 23.27 8.39 -9.41
C GLU A 144 21.98 9.15 -9.79
N ARG A 145 21.11 8.47 -10.55
CA ARG A 145 19.89 9.12 -11.06
C ARG A 145 18.87 9.25 -9.95
N THR A 146 18.38 10.48 -9.78
CA THR A 146 17.32 10.85 -8.86
C THR A 146 16.08 11.24 -9.65
N PHE A 147 14.94 10.67 -9.24
CA PHE A 147 13.62 11.00 -9.76
C PHE A 147 12.92 11.87 -8.74
N THR A 148 12.42 13.01 -9.15
CA THR A 148 11.58 13.89 -8.32
C THR A 148 10.16 13.83 -8.84
N MET A 149 9.21 13.51 -7.97
CA MET A 149 7.78 13.47 -8.24
C MET A 149 7.10 14.61 -7.50
N ILE A 150 6.14 15.26 -8.13
CA ILE A 150 5.28 16.26 -7.49
C ILE A 150 3.94 15.59 -7.19
N CYS A 151 3.43 15.79 -5.98
CA CYS A 151 2.09 15.38 -5.57
C CYS A 151 1.25 16.63 -5.29
N GLU A 152 0.08 16.71 -5.91
CA GLU A 152 -0.81 17.88 -5.82
C GLU A 152 -2.22 17.49 -5.37
N LEU A 153 -2.81 18.34 -4.52
CA LEU A 153 -4.20 18.28 -4.09
C LEU A 153 -4.95 19.52 -4.59
N SER A 154 -5.66 19.39 -5.72
CA SER A 154 -6.30 20.49 -6.44
C SER A 154 -7.36 21.24 -5.65
N ASN A 155 -7.93 20.64 -4.61
CA ASN A 155 -8.94 21.26 -3.75
C ASN A 155 -8.33 22.17 -2.67
N MET A 156 -7.03 22.08 -2.42
CA MET A 156 -6.35 22.79 -1.32
C MET A 156 -5.14 23.59 -1.78
N ASP A 157 -4.87 23.63 -3.09
CA ASP A 157 -3.69 24.24 -3.69
C ASP A 157 -2.39 23.84 -2.97
N LEU A 158 -2.29 22.56 -2.60
CA LEU A 158 -1.11 21.98 -1.95
C LEU A 158 -0.32 21.17 -2.95
N SER A 159 0.97 21.47 -3.02
CA SER A 159 1.96 20.73 -3.80
C SER A 159 3.14 20.37 -2.90
N VAL A 160 3.56 19.11 -2.95
CA VAL A 160 4.79 18.65 -2.30
C VAL A 160 5.65 17.89 -3.29
N TYR A 161 6.95 17.87 -3.05
CA TYR A 161 7.90 17.10 -3.85
C TYR A 161 8.37 15.88 -3.05
N GLY A 162 8.59 14.78 -3.75
CA GLY A 162 9.23 13.59 -3.22
C GLY A 162 10.30 13.09 -4.17
N SER A 163 11.50 12.86 -3.65
CA SER A 163 12.63 12.36 -4.43
C SER A 163 12.95 10.90 -4.12
N GLY A 164 13.48 10.17 -5.11
CA GLY A 164 13.98 8.82 -4.91
C GLY A 164 14.74 8.27 -6.11
N ARG A 165 15.45 7.15 -5.92
CA ARG A 165 16.26 6.50 -6.98
C ARG A 165 15.43 5.79 -8.05
N SER A 166 14.11 5.72 -7.88
CA SER A 166 13.18 5.22 -8.87
C SER A 166 11.88 6.03 -8.87
N LYS A 167 11.16 6.03 -9.98
CA LYS A 167 9.83 6.67 -10.10
C LYS A 167 8.84 6.18 -9.04
N LYS A 168 8.93 4.89 -8.68
CA LYS A 168 8.07 4.27 -7.65
C LYS A 168 8.38 4.82 -6.26
N ILE A 169 9.66 4.96 -5.90
CA ILE A 169 10.08 5.52 -4.61
C ILE A 169 9.73 7.01 -4.55
N ALA A 170 10.04 7.77 -5.60
CA ALA A 170 9.72 9.19 -5.68
C ALA A 170 8.22 9.46 -5.46
N LYS A 171 7.35 8.66 -6.10
CA LYS A 171 5.89 8.73 -5.89
C LYS A 171 5.49 8.44 -4.44
N ARG A 172 6.10 7.41 -3.84
CA ARG A 172 5.81 7.03 -2.46
C ARG A 172 6.24 8.11 -1.46
N MET A 173 7.43 8.68 -1.66
CA MET A 173 7.93 9.79 -0.85
C MET A 173 7.06 11.03 -1.00
N ALA A 174 6.65 11.39 -2.22
CA ALA A 174 5.77 12.54 -2.44
C ALA A 174 4.42 12.38 -1.71
N ALA A 175 3.85 11.16 -1.72
CA ALA A 175 2.63 10.88 -0.97
C ALA A 175 2.82 10.96 0.55
N GLN A 176 3.98 10.52 1.05
CA GLN A 176 4.31 10.57 2.47
C GLN A 176 4.48 12.03 2.97
N GLU A 177 5.21 12.85 2.22
CA GLU A 177 5.36 14.29 2.51
C GLU A 177 3.99 14.99 2.51
N MET A 178 3.09 14.61 1.60
CA MET A 178 1.75 15.18 1.56
C MET A 178 0.94 14.82 2.81
N LEU A 179 1.02 13.56 3.27
CA LEU A 179 0.36 13.12 4.50
C LEU A 179 0.89 13.88 5.74
N GLN A 180 2.21 14.08 5.84
CA GLN A 180 2.82 14.85 6.92
C GLN A 180 2.41 16.34 6.88
N LEU A 181 2.30 16.91 5.68
CA LEU A 181 1.80 18.27 5.51
C LEU A 181 0.33 18.38 5.95
N LEU A 182 -0.50 17.40 5.59
CA LEU A 182 -1.89 17.35 6.04
C LEU A 182 -2.00 17.17 7.56
N GLU A 183 -1.10 16.39 8.18
CA GLU A 183 -1.03 16.21 9.64
C GLU A 183 -0.67 17.51 10.34
N THR A 184 0.34 18.21 9.84
CA THR A 184 0.76 19.53 10.34
C THR A 184 -0.37 20.55 10.25
N LYS A 185 -1.19 20.47 9.18
CA LYS A 185 -2.37 21.31 9.00
C LYS A 185 -3.60 20.84 9.81
N LYS A 186 -3.48 19.76 10.59
CA LYS A 186 -4.58 19.11 11.34
C LYS A 186 -5.75 18.68 10.45
N LEU A 187 -5.45 18.36 9.19
CA LEU A 187 -6.41 17.88 8.19
C LEU A 187 -6.37 16.36 8.05
N TYR A 188 -5.24 15.76 8.41
CA TYR A 188 -5.02 14.32 8.49
C TYR A 188 -4.69 13.96 9.93
N ASP A 189 -5.32 12.91 10.43
CA ASP A 189 -4.95 12.28 11.69
C ASP A 189 -4.85 10.78 11.42
N PRO A 190 -3.66 10.17 11.56
CA PRO A 190 -3.46 8.75 11.29
C PRO A 190 -4.31 7.83 12.18
N ASN A 191 -4.89 8.34 13.27
CA ASN A 191 -5.71 7.61 14.24
C ASN A 191 -7.22 7.90 14.16
N THR A 192 -7.67 8.85 13.31
CA THR A 192 -9.08 9.32 13.30
C THR A 192 -10.13 8.25 13.01
N ASN A 193 -9.77 7.13 12.39
CA ASN A 193 -10.77 6.13 12.00
C ASN A 193 -11.30 5.30 13.18
N ASN A 194 -10.59 5.29 14.32
CA ASN A 194 -10.88 4.36 15.43
C ASN A 194 -11.14 5.07 16.78
N GLN A 195 -10.71 6.33 16.92
CA GLN A 195 -10.77 7.01 18.23
C GLN A 195 -12.22 7.22 18.72
N PHE A 196 -13.18 7.51 17.82
CA PHE A 196 -14.56 7.80 18.21
C PHE A 196 -15.19 6.68 19.05
N TRP A 197 -15.21 5.45 18.54
CA TRP A 197 -15.77 4.31 19.29
C TRP A 197 -14.92 3.97 20.52
N CYS A 198 -13.60 4.12 20.46
CA CYS A 198 -12.71 3.91 21.60
C CYS A 198 -12.94 4.92 22.75
N ASP A 199 -13.33 6.17 22.48
CA ASP A 199 -13.52 7.22 23.48
C ASP A 199 -14.93 7.28 24.09
N ILE A 200 -15.93 6.62 23.48
CA ILE A 200 -17.30 6.60 24.01
C ILE A 200 -17.38 5.79 25.31
N ASP A 201 -18.00 6.35 26.36
CA ASP A 201 -18.25 5.62 27.60
C ASP A 201 -19.18 4.40 27.35
N THR A 202 -18.72 3.22 27.77
CA THR A 202 -19.45 1.94 27.66
C THR A 202 -20.83 2.02 28.32
N ASN A 203 -21.01 2.86 29.33
CA ASN A 203 -22.30 3.07 30.00
C ASN A 203 -23.36 3.73 29.08
N ILE A 204 -22.94 4.41 28.01
CA ILE A 204 -23.85 5.03 27.03
C ILE A 204 -24.35 3.97 26.02
N ILE A 205 -23.64 2.85 25.87
CA ILE A 205 -23.90 1.77 24.89
C ILE A 205 -24.56 0.54 25.56
N GLN A 206 -24.95 0.62 26.84
CA GLN A 206 -25.67 -0.47 27.52
C GLN A 206 -27.13 -0.51 27.06
N PHE A 207 -27.41 -1.36 26.07
CA PHE A 207 -28.75 -1.63 25.59
C PHE A 207 -29.19 -3.01 26.07
N ASP A 208 -30.30 -3.06 26.82
CA ASP A 208 -30.89 -4.30 27.31
C ASP A 208 -31.53 -5.08 26.13
N GLU A 209 -31.10 -6.32 25.95
CA GLU A 209 -31.57 -7.25 24.90
C GLU A 209 -33.04 -7.69 25.09
N HIS A 210 -33.70 -7.32 26.20
CA HIS A 210 -35.10 -7.67 26.50
C HIS A 210 -36.12 -6.53 26.28
N MET A 211 -35.78 -5.52 25.48
CA MET A 211 -36.65 -4.36 25.26
C MET A 211 -37.62 -4.60 24.07
N GLU A 212 -38.91 -4.81 24.35
CA GLU A 212 -39.94 -5.15 23.34
C GLU A 212 -40.50 -3.95 22.53
N ASN A 213 -40.04 -2.71 22.74
CA ASN A 213 -40.68 -1.53 22.14
C ASN A 213 -39.76 -0.70 21.23
N ASP A 214 -40.16 -0.56 19.95
CA ASP A 214 -39.48 0.21 18.91
C ASP A 214 -39.32 1.71 19.20
N LEU A 215 -40.30 2.34 19.86
CA LEU A 215 -40.21 3.75 20.28
C LEU A 215 -39.01 3.99 21.21
N THR A 216 -38.74 3.04 22.10
CA THR A 216 -37.68 3.12 23.10
C THR A 216 -36.28 3.09 22.46
N TYR A 217 -36.12 2.41 21.32
CA TYR A 217 -34.82 2.36 20.62
C TYR A 217 -34.49 3.69 19.93
N TYR A 218 -35.49 4.35 19.32
CA TYR A 218 -35.28 5.65 18.68
C TYR A 218 -34.91 6.74 19.69
N GLU A 219 -35.59 6.79 20.83
CA GLU A 219 -35.30 7.76 21.89
C GLU A 219 -33.88 7.57 22.46
N LYS A 220 -33.48 6.32 22.71
CA LYS A 220 -32.12 5.98 23.17
C LYS A 220 -31.05 6.35 22.13
N LEU A 221 -31.30 6.08 20.85
CA LEU A 221 -30.40 6.46 19.77
C LEU A 221 -30.26 8.00 19.67
N LEU A 222 -31.35 8.74 19.85
CA LEU A 222 -31.33 10.20 19.86
C LEU A 222 -30.60 10.76 21.09
N GLU A 223 -30.75 10.11 22.26
CA GLU A 223 -30.00 10.45 23.47
C GLU A 223 -28.50 10.19 23.28
N PHE A 224 -28.12 9.06 22.67
CA PHE A 224 -26.75 8.74 22.28
C PHE A 224 -26.19 9.84 21.36
N ALA A 225 -26.94 10.21 20.31
CA ALA A 225 -26.50 11.20 19.33
C ALA A 225 -26.29 12.57 19.99
N LYS A 226 -27.17 12.99 20.90
CA LYS A 226 -27.01 14.22 21.69
C LYS A 226 -25.77 14.21 22.57
N LYS A 227 -25.50 13.10 23.27
CA LYS A 227 -24.34 12.98 24.18
C LYS A 227 -23.01 12.93 23.44
N THR A 228 -23.00 12.41 22.21
CA THR A 228 -21.78 12.20 21.41
C THR A 228 -21.57 13.26 20.32
N GLU A 229 -22.35 14.34 20.34
CA GLU A 229 -22.34 15.38 19.31
C GLU A 229 -22.46 14.80 17.89
N CYS A 230 -23.39 13.86 17.72
CA CYS A 230 -23.69 13.21 16.45
C CYS A 230 -25.05 13.62 15.92
N CYS A 231 -25.23 13.53 14.60
CA CYS A 231 -26.52 13.65 13.93
C CYS A 231 -26.92 12.34 13.26
N ILE A 232 -28.23 12.11 13.14
CA ILE A 232 -28.82 10.94 12.52
C ILE A 232 -29.54 11.40 11.25
N GLU A 233 -29.24 10.78 10.12
CA GLU A 233 -29.89 11.04 8.84
C GLU A 233 -30.50 9.73 8.29
N PHE A 234 -31.70 9.80 7.74
CA PHE A 234 -32.36 8.68 7.08
C PHE A 234 -32.45 8.95 5.58
N VAL A 235 -31.94 8.02 4.80
CA VAL A 235 -31.98 8.05 3.33
C VAL A 235 -32.94 6.96 2.86
N GLU A 236 -33.99 7.38 2.17
CA GLU A 236 -34.96 6.48 1.56
C GLU A 236 -34.39 5.96 0.24
N LEU A 237 -34.52 4.66 -0.01
CA LEU A 237 -33.99 4.02 -1.22
C LEU A 237 -35.15 3.69 -2.15
N ASP A 238 -35.05 4.14 -3.41
CA ASP A 238 -36.07 3.87 -4.42
C ASP A 238 -36.22 2.37 -4.67
N THR A 239 -37.46 1.89 -4.66
CA THR A 239 -37.81 0.49 -4.96
C THR A 239 -38.96 0.42 -5.95
N GLU A 240 -38.90 -0.56 -6.85
CA GLU A 240 -39.95 -0.79 -7.86
C GLU A 240 -41.22 -1.42 -7.26
N ASN A 241 -41.16 -1.93 -6.03
CA ASN A 241 -42.25 -2.62 -5.36
C ASN A 241 -42.84 -1.76 -4.23
N GLU A 242 -44.14 -1.46 -4.29
CA GLU A 242 -44.84 -0.65 -3.27
C GLU A 242 -44.80 -1.25 -1.85
N ASN A 243 -44.64 -2.58 -1.73
CA ASN A 243 -44.53 -3.29 -0.45
C ASN A 243 -43.07 -3.57 -0.02
N ASP A 244 -42.07 -3.00 -0.70
CA ASP A 244 -40.65 -3.15 -0.35
C ASP A 244 -40.06 -1.78 -0.01
N CYS A 245 -40.25 -1.33 1.23
CA CYS A 245 -39.71 -0.09 1.74
C CYS A 245 -38.29 -0.31 2.27
N ARG A 246 -37.34 0.51 1.82
CA ARG A 246 -35.91 0.39 2.17
C ARG A 246 -35.37 1.71 2.68
N CYS A 247 -34.65 1.66 3.80
CA CYS A 247 -34.07 2.83 4.44
C CYS A 247 -32.63 2.58 4.84
N LEU A 248 -31.77 3.58 4.65
CA LEU A 248 -30.41 3.61 5.16
C LEU A 248 -30.30 4.71 6.22
N MET A 249 -29.93 4.34 7.44
CA MET A 249 -29.69 5.28 8.53
C MET A 249 -28.20 5.56 8.65
N HIS A 250 -27.82 6.83 8.66
CA HIS A 250 -26.46 7.30 8.88
C HIS A 250 -26.35 7.99 10.24
N LEU A 251 -25.38 7.56 11.05
CA LEU A 251 -24.96 8.31 12.23
C LEU A 251 -23.65 9.01 11.89
N MET A 252 -23.60 10.33 12.03
CA MET A 252 -22.47 11.16 11.63
C MET A 252 -22.01 12.04 12.79
N LYS A 253 -20.70 12.28 12.91
CA LYS A 253 -20.19 13.25 13.90
C LYS A 253 -20.50 14.66 13.41
N GLN A 254 -21.05 15.49 14.29
CA GLN A 254 -21.40 16.87 14.00
C GLN A 254 -20.16 17.76 14.15
N ASP A 255 -19.24 17.69 13.18
CA ASP A 255 -18.05 18.54 13.19
C ASP A 255 -18.36 19.93 12.61
N LYS A 256 -18.01 21.01 13.31
CA LYS A 256 -18.33 22.41 12.95
C LYS A 256 -17.77 22.89 11.59
N ARG A 257 -17.07 22.02 10.84
CA ARG A 257 -16.40 22.34 9.57
C ARG A 257 -16.55 21.29 8.47
N GLN A 258 -17.22 20.16 8.69
CA GLN A 258 -17.38 19.13 7.65
C GLN A 258 -18.75 18.47 7.72
N ILE A 259 -19.49 18.52 6.62
CA ILE A 259 -20.62 17.62 6.36
C ILE A 259 -20.00 16.21 6.20
N GLY A 260 -20.19 15.40 7.22
CA GLY A 260 -19.26 14.33 7.62
C GLY A 260 -19.45 12.97 6.95
N ILE A 261 -18.40 12.17 7.02
CA ILE A 261 -18.43 10.72 6.72
C ILE A 261 -19.30 10.04 7.80
N PRO A 262 -20.21 9.11 7.44
CA PRO A 262 -20.98 8.37 8.43
C PRO A 262 -20.07 7.50 9.30
N LEU A 263 -20.21 7.63 10.63
CA LEU A 263 -19.55 6.82 11.65
C LEU A 263 -20.05 5.38 11.64
N MET A 264 -21.33 5.20 11.30
CA MET A 264 -21.97 3.92 11.03
C MET A 264 -23.12 4.15 10.07
N SER A 265 -23.43 3.14 9.27
CA SER A 265 -24.62 3.10 8.43
C SER A 265 -25.36 1.79 8.66
N CYS A 266 -26.66 1.85 8.89
CA CYS A 266 -27.49 0.67 9.15
C CYS A 266 -28.66 0.63 8.19
N TYR A 267 -28.93 -0.56 7.67
CA TYR A 267 -29.98 -0.78 6.68
C TYR A 267 -31.21 -1.37 7.35
N GLY A 268 -32.39 -0.91 6.94
CA GLY A 268 -33.67 -1.45 7.34
C GLY A 268 -34.57 -1.72 6.14
N LYS A 269 -35.30 -2.82 6.21
CA LYS A 269 -36.24 -3.27 5.18
C LYS A 269 -37.56 -3.64 5.84
N SER A 270 -38.66 -3.11 5.33
CA SER A 270 -40.00 -3.49 5.79
C SER A 270 -41.06 -3.24 4.72
N GLY A 271 -42.31 -3.57 5.01
CA GLY A 271 -43.46 -3.25 4.16
C GLY A 271 -43.88 -1.77 4.21
N THR A 272 -43.46 -1.03 5.23
CA THR A 272 -43.71 0.41 5.38
C THR A 272 -42.40 1.17 5.63
N MET A 273 -42.34 2.45 5.25
CA MET A 273 -41.14 3.28 5.47
C MET A 273 -40.89 3.54 6.96
N GLU A 274 -41.93 3.61 7.78
CA GLU A 274 -41.79 3.83 9.22
C GLU A 274 -41.17 2.59 9.89
N ASP A 275 -41.61 1.39 9.50
CA ASP A 275 -41.05 0.15 10.05
C ASP A 275 -39.66 -0.14 9.48
N ALA A 276 -39.38 0.27 8.23
CA ALA A 276 -38.02 0.20 7.68
C ALA A 276 -37.04 1.09 8.46
N LYS A 277 -37.47 2.29 8.90
CA LYS A 277 -36.69 3.16 9.78
C LYS A 277 -36.46 2.52 11.15
N LYS A 278 -37.50 1.94 11.77
CA LYS A 278 -37.37 1.21 13.04
C LYS A 278 -36.37 0.07 12.96
N GLU A 279 -36.42 -0.73 11.89
CA GLU A 279 -35.47 -1.82 11.69
C GLU A 279 -34.03 -1.30 11.53
N ALA A 280 -33.82 -0.21 10.78
CA ALA A 280 -32.49 0.42 10.67
C ALA A 280 -31.95 0.89 12.03
N ILE A 281 -32.81 1.44 12.89
CA ILE A 281 -32.47 1.88 14.25
C ILE A 281 -32.13 0.69 15.14
N ARG A 282 -32.95 -0.38 15.11
CA ARG A 282 -32.71 -1.61 15.87
C ARG A 282 -31.36 -2.23 15.51
N GLN A 283 -31.05 -2.31 14.22
CA GLN A 283 -29.75 -2.77 13.73
C GLN A 283 -28.60 -1.90 14.24
N ALA A 284 -28.78 -0.57 14.27
CA ALA A 284 -27.78 0.33 14.82
C ALA A 284 -27.52 0.10 16.31
N MET A 285 -28.56 -0.10 17.10
CA MET A 285 -28.45 -0.35 18.55
C MET A 285 -27.72 -1.65 18.85
N LEU A 286 -27.96 -2.71 18.07
CA LEU A 286 -27.22 -3.97 18.19
C LEU A 286 -25.77 -3.84 17.72
N PHE A 287 -25.51 -2.97 16.74
CA PHE A 287 -24.19 -2.82 16.15
C PHE A 287 -23.23 -1.94 16.98
N MET A 288 -23.74 -0.96 17.73
CA MET A 288 -22.91 -0.06 18.55
C MET A 288 -22.00 -0.77 19.58
N PRO A 289 -22.49 -1.74 20.39
CA PRO A 289 -21.64 -2.49 21.32
C PRO A 289 -20.53 -3.27 20.60
N LEU A 290 -20.86 -3.84 19.43
CA LEU A 290 -19.90 -4.59 18.62
C LEU A 290 -18.80 -3.68 18.05
N MET A 291 -19.16 -2.48 17.58
CA MET A 291 -18.20 -1.48 17.09
C MET A 291 -17.26 -0.98 18.20
N LYS A 292 -17.77 -0.86 19.43
CA LYS A 292 -16.96 -0.55 20.62
C LYS A 292 -15.99 -1.69 20.96
N ALA A 293 -16.47 -2.93 21.02
CA ALA A 293 -15.67 -4.11 21.35
C ALA A 293 -14.60 -4.42 20.29
N ALA A 294 -14.90 -4.13 19.02
CA ALA A 294 -13.98 -4.28 17.90
C ALA A 294 -12.91 -3.17 17.80
N CYS A 295 -12.81 -2.26 18.78
CA CYS A 295 -11.75 -1.24 18.85
C CYS A 295 -10.58 -1.79 19.70
N PRO A 296 -9.59 -2.52 19.14
CA PRO A 296 -8.43 -2.95 19.90
C PRO A 296 -7.56 -1.75 20.28
N PRO A 297 -6.87 -1.78 21.44
CA PRO A 297 -5.99 -0.70 21.88
C PRO A 297 -4.71 -0.52 21.04
N SER A 298 -4.50 -1.28 19.97
CA SER A 298 -3.45 -0.98 18.99
C SER A 298 -3.64 -1.79 17.71
N ASN A 299 -3.46 -1.11 16.58
CA ASN A 299 -3.17 -1.63 15.25
C ASN A 299 -4.13 -2.64 14.57
N ASN A 300 -4.53 -2.22 13.36
CA ASN A 300 -4.66 -3.07 12.17
C ASN A 300 -5.75 -4.15 12.17
N ILE A 301 -7.01 -3.73 12.12
CA ILE A 301 -7.99 -4.41 11.26
C ILE A 301 -8.66 -3.34 10.39
N SER A 302 -8.47 -3.44 9.08
CA SER A 302 -9.16 -2.60 8.11
C SER A 302 -10.65 -2.93 8.17
N TYR A 303 -11.45 -1.98 8.67
CA TYR A 303 -12.92 -2.03 8.76
C TYR A 303 -13.63 -2.44 7.47
N ARG A 304 -12.95 -2.38 6.31
CA ARG A 304 -13.42 -2.99 5.06
C ARG A 304 -13.80 -4.47 5.20
N PHE A 305 -13.20 -5.24 6.12
CA PHE A 305 -13.60 -6.64 6.35
C PHE A 305 -14.89 -6.74 7.18
N ALA A 306 -15.10 -5.87 8.17
CA ALA A 306 -16.36 -5.84 8.93
C ALA A 306 -17.51 -5.29 8.06
N GLU A 307 -17.27 -4.20 7.31
CA GLU A 307 -18.25 -3.66 6.36
C GLU A 307 -18.57 -4.66 5.25
N LYS A 308 -17.59 -5.34 4.64
CA LYS A 308 -17.85 -6.34 3.59
C LYS A 308 -18.49 -7.63 4.11
N ALA A 309 -18.06 -8.14 5.27
CA ALA A 309 -18.65 -9.34 5.84
C ALA A 309 -20.12 -9.10 6.26
N LEU A 310 -20.44 -7.90 6.75
CA LEU A 310 -21.81 -7.55 7.09
C LEU A 310 -22.66 -7.23 5.85
N PHE A 311 -22.13 -6.52 4.84
CA PHE A 311 -22.84 -6.25 3.58
C PHE A 311 -23.23 -7.56 2.84
N ALA A 312 -22.38 -8.58 2.89
CA ALA A 312 -22.68 -9.91 2.36
C ALA A 312 -23.78 -10.63 3.19
N THR A 313 -23.75 -10.49 4.51
CA THR A 313 -24.75 -11.10 5.41
C THR A 313 -26.11 -10.41 5.31
N THR A 314 -26.15 -9.10 5.07
CA THR A 314 -27.40 -8.31 4.93
C THR A 314 -28.04 -8.43 3.54
N LEU A 315 -27.29 -8.81 2.50
CA LEU A 315 -27.82 -9.00 1.13
C LEU A 315 -28.07 -10.47 0.75
N GLY A 316 -27.73 -11.44 1.60
CA GLY A 316 -27.89 -12.86 1.30
C GLY A 316 -27.04 -13.34 0.12
N LEU A 317 -25.93 -12.67 -0.18
CA LEU A 317 -25.02 -13.07 -1.25
C LEU A 317 -23.88 -13.96 -0.70
N PRO A 318 -23.47 -15.01 -1.42
CA PRO A 318 -22.41 -15.90 -0.96
C PRO A 318 -21.06 -15.17 -0.91
N ILE A 319 -20.30 -15.47 0.14
CA ILE A 319 -18.97 -14.93 0.40
C ILE A 319 -17.96 -15.73 -0.45
N GLU A 320 -17.29 -15.10 -1.42
CA GLU A 320 -16.05 -15.59 -2.05
C GLU A 320 -14.83 -14.82 -1.52
#